data_AF-A0A955N3Q0-F1
#
_entry.id   AF-A0A955N3Q0-F1
#
_cell.length_a   1.000
_cell.length_b   1.000
_cell.length_c   1.000
_cell.angle_alpha   90.00
_cell.angle_beta   90.00
_cell.angle_gamma   90.00
#
_symmetry.space_group_name_H-M   'P 1'
#
loop_
_entity.id
_entity.type
_entity.pdbx_description
1 polymer ?
#
loop_
_entity_poly.entity_id
_entity_poly.type
_entity_poly.pdbx_seq_one_letter_code
_entity_poly.pdbx_strand_id
1 'polypeptide(L)'
;MKSSFNKSSQLSQQVYHTLGKYLQRNPKDLHPEDSLRDDLGLDSLQTIELVYEVESAFDLQIPDEDFGRLTTIGAVILYLDERIHGKGSTLSDPQATPLAKNSRPTPLGKKSKSRPTPKKSRP
;
A
#
# COMPACT_ATOMS: atom_id res chain seq x y z
N MET A 1 -12.80 33.11 -14.33
CA MET A 1 -12.48 32.10 -13.30
C MET A 1 -11.75 30.92 -13.97
N LYS A 2 -10.42 30.81 -13.84
CA LYS A 2 -9.61 29.72 -14.44
C LYS A 2 -8.63 29.08 -13.42
N SER A 3 -8.91 29.18 -12.12
CA SER A 3 -7.89 28.90 -11.08
C SER A 3 -7.82 27.46 -10.56
N SER A 4 -8.71 26.54 -10.96
CA SER A 4 -8.72 25.17 -10.43
C SER A 4 -8.20 24.09 -11.39
N PHE A 5 -7.97 24.38 -12.68
CA PHE A 5 -7.63 23.32 -13.65
C PHE A 5 -6.12 22.98 -13.72
N ASN A 6 -5.23 23.82 -13.17
CA ASN A 6 -3.78 23.64 -13.27
C ASN A 6 -3.13 23.01 -12.04
N LYS A 7 -3.84 22.83 -10.92
CA LYS A 7 -3.22 22.40 -9.66
C LYS A 7 -2.80 20.92 -9.68
N SER A 8 -3.62 20.00 -10.17
CA SER A 8 -3.27 18.57 -10.29
C SER A 8 -2.06 18.33 -11.20
N SER A 9 -1.92 19.13 -12.27
CA SER A 9 -0.75 19.05 -13.15
C SER A 9 0.52 19.59 -12.47
N GLN A 10 0.41 20.58 -11.59
CA GLN A 10 1.56 21.09 -10.82
C GLN A 10 1.96 20.12 -9.71
N LEU A 11 0.98 19.47 -9.06
CA LEU A 11 1.20 18.46 -8.03
C LEU A 11 2.02 17.29 -8.57
N SER A 12 1.55 16.66 -9.64
CA SER A 12 2.25 15.54 -10.26
C SER A 12 3.67 15.92 -10.69
N GLN A 13 3.84 17.07 -11.35
CA GLN A 13 5.16 17.59 -11.73
C GLN A 13 6.09 17.80 -10.54
N GLN A 14 5.57 18.35 -9.45
CA GLN A 14 6.35 18.59 -8.23
C GLN A 14 6.75 17.28 -7.54
N VAL A 15 5.84 16.28 -7.50
CA VAL A 15 6.16 14.93 -7.01
C VAL A 15 7.27 14.29 -7.84
N TYR A 16 7.16 14.29 -9.18
CA TYR A 16 8.21 13.77 -10.06
C TYR A 16 9.54 14.49 -9.88
N HIS A 17 9.51 15.81 -9.68
CA HIS A 17 10.72 16.60 -9.45
C HIS A 17 11.39 16.26 -8.13
N THR A 18 10.63 16.10 -7.05
CA THR A 18 11.14 15.69 -5.74
C THR A 18 11.72 14.27 -5.81
N LEU A 19 10.99 13.33 -6.41
CA LEU A 19 11.46 11.97 -6.66
C LEU A 19 12.75 11.93 -7.48
N GLY A 20 12.80 12.66 -8.59
CA GLY A 20 13.98 12.73 -9.45
C GLY A 20 15.20 13.28 -8.71
N LYS A 21 15.02 14.29 -7.86
CA LYS A 21 16.09 14.80 -7.00
C LYS A 21 16.57 13.78 -5.97
N TYR A 22 15.66 13.13 -5.26
CA TYR A 22 15.98 12.14 -4.24
C TYR A 22 16.69 10.91 -4.84
N LEU A 23 16.16 10.40 -5.95
CA LEU A 23 16.68 9.24 -6.68
C LEU A 23 17.90 9.55 -7.56
N GLN A 24 18.25 10.83 -7.72
CA GLN A 24 19.24 11.32 -8.70
C GLN A 24 18.95 10.80 -10.13
N ARG A 25 17.67 10.80 -10.51
CA ARG A 25 17.18 10.37 -11.83
C ARG A 25 16.39 11.47 -12.52
N ASN A 26 16.24 11.34 -13.84
CA ASN A 26 15.45 12.29 -14.61
C ASN A 26 13.96 12.02 -14.33
N PRO A 27 13.15 13.05 -13.98
CA PRO A 27 11.71 12.88 -13.78
C PRO A 27 10.97 12.33 -15.01
N LYS A 28 11.58 12.39 -16.20
CA LYS A 28 11.04 11.83 -17.44
C LYS A 28 11.17 10.31 -17.53
N ASP A 29 12.10 9.72 -16.78
CA ASP A 29 12.33 8.28 -16.73
C ASP A 29 11.49 7.61 -15.62
N LEU A 30 10.66 8.39 -14.93
CA LEU A 30 9.77 7.93 -13.88
C LEU A 30 8.35 7.80 -14.42
N HIS A 31 7.72 6.67 -14.11
CA HIS A 31 6.40 6.32 -14.55
C HIS A 31 5.44 6.15 -13.38
N PRO A 32 4.15 6.51 -13.52
CA PRO A 32 3.17 6.35 -12.45
C PRO A 32 2.95 4.88 -12.05
N GLU A 33 3.23 3.95 -12.96
CA GLU A 33 3.20 2.51 -12.71
C GLU A 33 4.44 1.97 -11.99
N ASP A 34 5.53 2.74 -11.88
CA ASP A 34 6.76 2.28 -11.24
C ASP A 34 6.52 2.03 -9.75
N SER A 35 6.88 0.83 -9.31
CA SER A 35 6.88 0.44 -7.91
C SER A 35 8.09 1.06 -7.21
N LEU A 36 7.85 1.73 -6.09
CA LEU A 36 8.91 2.35 -5.28
C LEU A 36 9.95 1.31 -4.87
N ARG A 37 9.51 0.11 -4.48
CA ARG A 37 10.38 -0.98 -4.05
C ARG A 37 10.93 -1.81 -5.21
N ASP A 38 10.06 -2.30 -6.09
CA ASP A 38 10.46 -3.29 -7.11
C ASP A 38 11.11 -2.66 -8.35
N ASP A 39 10.65 -1.49 -8.82
CA ASP A 39 11.16 -0.83 -10.03
C ASP A 39 12.23 0.22 -9.72
N LEU A 40 11.99 1.06 -8.71
CA LEU A 40 12.94 2.09 -8.29
C LEU A 40 14.01 1.56 -7.33
N GLY A 41 13.80 0.37 -6.76
CA GLY A 41 14.76 -0.27 -5.87
C GLY A 41 14.90 0.41 -4.51
N LEU A 42 13.88 1.16 -4.08
CA LEU A 42 13.91 1.81 -2.77
C LEU A 42 13.81 0.78 -1.66
N ASP A 43 14.71 0.88 -0.69
CA ASP A 43 14.58 0.11 0.54
C ASP A 43 13.43 0.66 1.41
N SER A 44 13.00 -0.14 2.38
CA SER A 44 12.01 0.21 3.39
C SER A 44 12.30 1.55 4.08
N LEU A 45 13.57 1.84 4.41
CA LEU A 45 13.98 3.12 5.00
C LEU A 45 13.94 4.28 4.01
N GLN A 46 14.38 4.04 2.77
CA GLN A 46 14.39 5.08 1.74
C GLN A 46 12.97 5.48 1.33
N THR A 47 12.03 4.54 1.37
CA THR A 47 10.61 4.82 1.14
C THR A 47 10.06 5.75 2.22
N ILE A 48 10.41 5.54 3.49
CA ILE A 48 9.99 6.42 4.61
C ILE A 48 10.57 7.84 4.44
N GLU A 49 11.85 7.94 4.09
CA GLU A 49 12.50 9.23 3.87
C GLU A 49 11.89 9.99 2.69
N LEU A 50 11.62 9.28 1.58
CA LEU A 50 10.93 9.85 0.42
C LEU A 50 9.54 10.37 0.77
N VAL A 51 8.76 9.58 1.53
CA VAL A 51 7.42 9.99 1.99
C VAL A 51 7.52 11.24 2.85
N TYR A 52 8.48 11.31 3.77
CA TYR A 52 8.71 12.50 4.60
C TYR A 52 9.07 13.75 3.78
N GLU A 53 9.93 13.62 2.77
CA GLU A 53 10.29 14.72 1.87
C GLU A 53 9.06 15.25 1.12
N VAL A 54 8.20 14.33 0.67
CA VAL A 54 6.94 14.66 0.00
C VAL A 54 5.97 15.33 0.99
N GLU A 55 5.76 14.79 2.18
CA GLU A 55 4.93 15.38 3.23
C GLU A 55 5.34 16.82 3.55
N SER A 56 6.65 17.04 3.75
CA SER A 56 7.23 18.35 4.04
C SER A 56 7.06 19.31 2.86
N ALA A 57 7.23 18.84 1.62
CA ALA A 57 7.08 19.67 0.42
C ALA A 57 5.64 20.14 0.15
N PHE A 58 4.64 19.45 0.71
CA PHE A 58 3.23 19.76 0.53
C PHE A 58 2.52 20.21 1.81
N ASP A 59 3.23 20.32 2.94
CA ASP A 59 2.66 20.58 4.27
C ASP A 59 1.51 19.61 4.62
N LEU A 60 1.72 18.31 4.36
CA LEU A 60 0.76 17.23 4.60
C LEU A 60 1.28 16.22 5.63
N GLN A 61 0.37 15.39 6.13
CA GLN A 61 0.70 14.29 7.04
C GLN A 61 -0.01 13.02 6.55
N ILE A 62 0.79 12.01 6.24
CA ILE A 62 0.43 10.68 5.78
C ILE A 62 0.63 9.73 6.99
N PRO A 63 -0.42 9.05 7.45
CA PRO A 63 -0.29 8.08 8.53
C PRO A 63 0.45 6.82 8.06
N ASP A 64 1.20 6.18 8.95
CA ASP A 64 1.93 4.93 8.65
C ASP A 64 1.02 3.82 8.11
N GLU A 65 -0.26 3.81 8.49
CA GLU A 65 -1.26 2.84 8.04
C GLU A 65 -1.53 2.94 6.52
N ASP A 66 -1.40 4.15 5.95
CA ASP A 66 -1.54 4.38 4.53
C ASP A 66 -0.25 4.07 3.75
N PHE A 67 0.90 3.89 4.41
CA PHE A 67 2.16 3.58 3.72
C PHE A 67 2.08 2.28 2.92
N GLY A 68 1.29 1.31 3.39
CA GLY A 68 1.03 0.07 2.65
C GLY A 68 0.30 0.27 1.31
N ARG A 69 -0.36 1.41 1.11
CA ARG A 69 -1.03 1.78 -0.15
C ARG A 69 -0.13 2.59 -1.08
N LEU A 70 0.95 3.18 -0.56
CA LEU A 70 1.92 3.98 -1.30
C LEU A 70 3.00 3.10 -1.94
N THR A 71 2.58 2.15 -2.77
CA THR A 71 3.50 1.20 -3.41
C THR A 71 4.09 1.71 -4.72
N THR A 72 3.37 2.59 -5.42
CA THR A 72 3.77 3.14 -6.73
C THR A 72 3.77 4.67 -6.73
N ILE A 73 4.49 5.27 -7.68
CA ILE A 73 4.51 6.73 -7.85
C ILE A 73 3.09 7.28 -8.08
N GLY A 74 2.30 6.60 -8.91
CA GLY A 74 0.92 6.99 -9.18
C GLY A 74 0.05 6.98 -7.93
N ALA A 75 0.22 5.99 -7.03
CA ALA A 75 -0.51 5.93 -5.77
C ALA A 75 -0.18 7.13 -4.87
N VAL A 76 1.09 7.55 -4.80
CA VAL A 76 1.51 8.75 -4.07
C VAL A 76 0.86 10.01 -4.65
N ILE A 77 0.92 10.19 -5.97
CA ILE A 77 0.32 11.36 -6.64
C ILE A 77 -1.18 11.42 -6.37
N LEU A 78 -1.88 10.29 -6.50
CA LEU A 78 -3.33 10.22 -6.25
C LEU A 78 -3.66 10.54 -4.79
N TYR A 79 -2.92 9.97 -3.84
CA TYR A 79 -3.13 10.22 -2.41
C TYR A 79 -3.00 11.71 -2.08
N LEU A 80 -1.97 12.37 -2.61
CA LEU A 80 -1.76 13.80 -2.42
C LEU A 80 -2.85 14.65 -3.08
N ASP A 81 -3.28 14.27 -4.29
CA ASP A 81 -4.33 14.98 -5.01
C ASP A 81 -5.66 14.92 -4.22
N GLU A 82 -6.01 13.75 -3.66
CA GLU A 82 -7.19 13.59 -2.80
C GLU A 82 -7.11 14.44 -1.52
N ARG A 83 -5.92 14.51 -0.91
CA ARG A 83 -5.68 15.29 0.32
C ARG A 83 -5.78 16.79 0.06
N ILE A 84 -5.27 17.27 -1.07
CA ILE A 84 -5.22 18.69 -1.45
C ILE A 84 -6.55 19.21 -2.01
N HIS A 85 -7.27 18.40 -2.79
CA HIS A 85 -8.56 18.79 -3.37
C HIS A 85 -9.75 18.61 -2.43
N GLY A 86 -9.52 18.08 -1.23
CA GLY A 86 -10.49 18.14 -0.16
C GLY A 86 -11.65 17.17 -0.37
N LYS A 87 -11.42 15.93 0.03
CA LYS A 87 -12.41 15.22 0.83
C LYS A 87 -11.78 14.86 2.16
N GLY A 88 -11.91 15.75 3.13
CA GLY A 88 -11.79 15.41 4.56
C GLY A 88 -12.93 14.48 5.00
N SER A 89 -13.14 13.36 4.31
CA SER A 89 -14.11 12.34 4.68
C SER A 89 -13.36 11.23 5.39
N THR A 90 -13.30 11.37 6.73
CA THR A 90 -13.47 10.27 7.69
C THR A 90 -13.24 8.87 7.10
N LEU A 91 -11.99 8.43 7.00
CA LEU A 91 -11.71 7.00 7.02
C LEU A 91 -11.86 6.59 8.49
N SER A 92 -13.07 6.13 8.80
CA SER A 92 -13.33 5.36 10.00
C SER A 92 -12.42 4.13 9.95
N ASP A 93 -11.40 4.09 10.81
CA ASP A 93 -10.89 2.84 11.34
C ASP A 93 -12.08 2.02 11.88
N PRO A 94 -12.17 0.72 11.56
CA PRO A 94 -11.13 -0.19 12.03
C PRO A 94 -10.81 -1.35 11.07
N GLN A 95 -9.52 -1.59 10.84
CA GLN A 95 -8.88 -2.91 10.99
C GLN A 95 -7.38 -2.75 10.73
N ALA A 96 -6.60 -2.43 11.76
CA ALA A 96 -5.96 -3.46 12.60
C ALA A 96 -5.72 -4.78 11.85
N THR A 97 -4.56 -4.86 11.20
CA THR A 97 -3.80 -6.10 11.05
C THR A 97 -3.66 -6.78 12.41
N PRO A 98 -3.85 -8.11 12.52
CA PRO A 98 -3.12 -8.85 13.53
C PRO A 98 -2.03 -9.65 12.81
N LEU A 99 -0.82 -9.08 12.79
CA LEU A 99 0.39 -9.87 12.61
C LEU A 99 0.58 -10.73 13.89
N ALA A 100 -0.11 -11.86 13.97
CA ALA A 100 0.05 -12.80 15.08
C ALA A 100 0.92 -13.99 14.63
N LYS A 101 2.20 -13.95 15.03
CA LYS A 101 3.00 -15.17 15.19
C LYS A 101 2.33 -16.02 16.27
N ASN A 102 1.69 -17.15 15.93
CA ASN A 102 1.59 -18.28 16.86
C ASN A 102 1.23 -19.59 16.15
N SER A 103 2.18 -20.51 16.22
CA SER A 103 2.10 -21.96 16.32
C SER A 103 0.72 -22.64 16.24
N ARG A 104 0.64 -23.59 15.30
CA ARG A 104 -0.25 -24.76 15.25
C ARG A 104 -0.71 -25.26 16.63
N PRO A 105 -1.99 -25.65 16.75
CA PRO A 105 -2.28 -26.95 17.33
C PRO A 105 -3.18 -27.80 16.44
N THR A 106 -2.82 -29.08 16.37
CA THR A 106 -3.60 -30.22 15.88
C THR A 106 -4.98 -30.32 16.52
N PRO A 107 -6.04 -30.78 15.81
CA PRO A 107 -7.22 -31.32 16.45
C PRO A 107 -7.02 -32.81 16.76
N LEU A 108 -6.94 -33.16 18.05
CA LEU A 108 -6.96 -34.53 18.56
C LEU A 108 -8.26 -34.76 19.37
N GLY A 109 -9.11 -35.68 18.90
CA GLY A 109 -10.13 -36.41 19.68
C GLY A 109 -11.48 -35.69 19.87
N LYS A 110 -12.65 -36.34 19.70
CA LYS A 110 -13.04 -37.56 20.41
C LYS A 110 -14.13 -38.38 19.68
N LYS A 111 -13.83 -39.69 19.58
CA LYS A 111 -14.66 -40.89 19.82
C LYS A 111 -15.91 -41.22 18.98
N SER A 112 -15.73 -42.30 18.19
CA SER A 112 -16.41 -43.60 18.34
C SER A 112 -17.89 -43.76 17.97
N LYS A 113 -18.15 -44.51 16.89
CA LYS A 113 -19.16 -45.59 16.75
C LYS A 113 -18.89 -46.34 15.44
N SER A 114 -18.12 -47.43 15.48
CA SER A 114 -18.59 -48.84 15.55
C SER A 114 -19.08 -49.44 14.22
N ARG A 115 -18.35 -50.48 13.77
CA ARG A 115 -18.64 -51.58 12.82
C ARG A 115 -20.11 -51.71 12.34
N PRO A 116 -20.35 -52.14 11.09
CA PRO A 116 -20.31 -53.59 10.83
C PRO A 116 -19.71 -54.02 9.47
N THR A 117 -18.99 -55.14 9.45
CA THR A 117 -18.96 -56.12 8.34
C THR A 117 -20.30 -56.91 8.36
N PRO A 118 -20.82 -57.57 7.29
CA PRO A 118 -20.09 -58.51 6.40
C PRO A 118 -20.59 -58.71 4.93
N LYS A 119 -19.81 -59.51 4.16
CA LYS A 119 -20.15 -60.46 3.04
C LYS A 119 -21.06 -59.96 1.88
N LYS A 120 -20.80 -60.25 0.58
CA LYS A 120 -20.64 -61.58 -0.04
C LYS A 120 -20.40 -61.44 -1.57
N SER A 121 -19.57 -62.34 -2.12
CA SER A 121 -19.66 -63.03 -3.43
C SER A 121 -19.66 -62.28 -4.78
N ARG A 122 -18.59 -62.55 -5.57
CA ARG A 122 -18.49 -63.07 -6.98
C ARG A 122 -19.71 -62.95 -7.92
N PRO A 123 -19.49 -62.83 -9.23
CA PRO A 123 -19.11 -64.00 -10.07
C PRO A 123 -17.67 -64.00 -10.59
#